data_AF-A0A3P8M9E7-F1
#
_entry.id   AF-A0A3P8M9E7-F1
#
_cell.length_a   1.000
_cell.length_b   1.000
_cell.length_c   1.000
_cell.angle_alpha   90.00
_cell.angle_beta   90.00
_cell.angle_gamma   90.00
#
_symmetry.space_group_name_H-M   'P 1'
#
loop_
_entity.id
_entity.type
_entity.pdbx_description
1 polymer ?
#
loop_
_entity_poly.entity_id
_entity_poly.type
_entity_poly.pdbx_seq_one_letter_code
_entity_poly.pdbx_strand_id
1 'polypeptide(L)'
;MTGEVLNPVDIEQAIRGIANRIAAGVKVCSDRYEAFLTADRDYDRAFAGAYLAHDGAAHERKYAAELATHKQRETRDVADAAYRYADRQHRALQDELRAYQSVGASIRQMYAVAGRGEGA
;
A
#
# COMPACT_ATOMS: atom_id res chain seq x y z
N MET A 1 17.35 -24.39 -9.93
CA MET A 1 17.11 -23.09 -10.59
C MET A 1 17.74 -23.16 -11.96
N THR A 2 16.96 -23.51 -12.97
CA THR A 2 17.35 -23.31 -14.37
C THR A 2 17.54 -21.81 -14.55
N GLY A 3 18.76 -21.39 -14.89
CA GLY A 3 19.09 -19.99 -15.15
C GLY A 3 18.36 -19.52 -16.39
N GLU A 4 17.12 -19.10 -16.21
CA GLU A 4 16.32 -18.52 -17.27
C GLU A 4 17.00 -17.20 -17.66
N VAL A 5 17.52 -17.15 -18.89
CA VAL A 5 18.16 -15.96 -19.43
C VAL A 5 17.04 -14.94 -19.64
N LEU A 6 16.90 -14.00 -18.70
CA LEU A 6 16.03 -12.84 -18.85
C LEU A 6 16.42 -12.11 -20.15
N ASN A 7 15.51 -12.09 -21.11
CA ASN A 7 15.71 -11.35 -22.34
C ASN A 7 15.15 -9.90 -22.18
N PRO A 8 15.58 -8.95 -23.02
CA PRO A 8 15.09 -7.57 -22.93
C PRO A 8 13.57 -7.42 -23.02
N VAL A 9 12.90 -8.26 -23.82
CA VAL A 9 11.44 -8.23 -23.99
C VAL A 9 10.73 -8.63 -22.70
N ASP A 10 11.23 -9.65 -22.00
CA ASP A 10 10.64 -10.12 -20.73
C ASP A 10 10.68 -9.02 -19.66
N ILE A 11 11.79 -8.27 -19.61
CA ILE A 11 11.96 -7.15 -18.67
C ILE A 11 11.00 -6.01 -19.00
N GLU A 12 10.86 -5.64 -20.28
CA GLU A 12 9.93 -4.58 -20.69
C GLU A 12 8.47 -4.99 -20.42
N GLN A 13 8.12 -6.26 -20.62
CA GLN A 13 6.81 -6.79 -20.26
C GLN A 13 6.58 -6.73 -18.74
N ALA A 14 7.57 -7.10 -17.92
CA ALA A 14 7.49 -7.01 -16.47
C ALA A 14 7.34 -5.56 -15.99
N ILE A 15 8.15 -4.63 -16.52
CA ILE A 15 8.07 -3.19 -16.24
C ILE A 15 6.66 -2.66 -16.55
N ARG A 16 6.13 -2.97 -17.74
CA ARG A 16 4.78 -2.56 -18.14
C ARG A 16 3.71 -3.16 -17.23
N GLY A 17 3.85 -4.44 -16.87
CA GLY A 17 2.95 -5.13 -15.95
C GLY A 17 2.91 -4.47 -14.57
N ILE A 18 4.08 -4.15 -14.00
CA ILE A 18 4.19 -3.48 -12.70
C ILE A 18 3.63 -2.05 -12.77
N ALA A 19 3.93 -1.29 -13.83
CA ALA A 19 3.38 0.05 -14.02
C ALA A 19 1.84 0.05 -14.05
N ASN A 20 1.23 -0.92 -14.75
CA ASN A 20 -0.23 -1.09 -14.77
C ASN A 20 -0.78 -1.44 -13.38
N ARG A 21 -0.09 -2.30 -12.62
CA ARG A 21 -0.47 -2.65 -11.23
C ARG A 21 -0.39 -1.43 -10.30
N ILE A 22 0.65 -0.60 -10.44
CA ILE A 22 0.80 0.66 -9.71
C ILE A 22 -0.38 1.59 -10.01
N ALA A 23 -0.72 1.78 -11.30
CA ALA A 23 -1.84 2.62 -11.71
C ALA A 23 -3.18 2.13 -11.15
N ALA A 24 -3.44 0.82 -11.22
CA ALA A 24 -4.63 0.22 -10.61
C ALA A 24 -4.64 0.38 -9.08
N GLY A 25 -3.48 0.28 -8.44
CA GLY A 25 -3.31 0.42 -6.99
C GLY A 25 -3.63 1.82 -6.45
N VAL A 26 -3.50 2.88 -7.25
CA VAL A 26 -3.82 4.25 -6.82
C VAL A 26 -5.27 4.36 -6.35
N LYS A 27 -6.21 3.80 -7.12
CA LYS A 27 -7.63 3.82 -6.73
C LYS A 27 -7.85 3.04 -5.44
N VAL A 28 -7.22 1.87 -5.29
CA VAL A 28 -7.35 1.06 -4.08
C VAL A 28 -6.86 1.82 -2.86
N CYS A 29 -5.68 2.45 -2.93
CA CYS A 29 -5.16 3.27 -1.82
C CYS A 29 -6.12 4.42 -1.47
N SER A 30 -6.65 5.13 -2.48
CA SER A 30 -7.61 6.21 -2.27
C SER A 30 -8.88 5.73 -1.57
N ASP A 31 -9.49 4.66 -2.07
CA ASP A 31 -10.74 4.12 -1.52
C ASP A 31 -10.54 3.64 -0.07
N ARG A 32 -9.41 3.01 0.25
CA ARG A 32 -9.10 2.57 1.62
C ARG A 32 -8.82 3.73 2.55
N TYR A 33 -8.17 4.79 2.07
CA TYR A 33 -7.93 5.99 2.87
C TYR A 33 -9.23 6.72 3.20
N GLU A 34 -10.13 6.85 2.23
CA GLU A 34 -11.46 7.44 2.45
C GLU A 34 -12.28 6.62 3.45
N ALA A 35 -12.25 5.29 3.34
CA ALA A 35 -12.91 4.40 4.30
C ALA A 35 -12.35 4.57 5.72
N PHE A 36 -11.03 4.67 5.86
CA PHE A 36 -10.39 4.94 7.15
C PHE A 36 -10.82 6.28 7.73
N LEU A 37 -10.74 7.37 6.97
CA LEU A 37 -11.15 8.71 7.43
C LEU A 37 -12.63 8.76 7.80
N THR A 38 -13.48 8.01 7.12
CA THR A 38 -14.90 7.91 7.45
C THR A 38 -15.09 7.19 8.78
N ALA A 39 -14.49 6.01 8.94
CA ALA A 39 -14.58 5.24 10.18
C ALA A 39 -13.98 5.98 11.39
N ASP A 40 -12.91 6.75 11.18
CA ASP A 40 -12.27 7.58 12.21
C ASP A 40 -13.22 8.68 12.72
N ARG A 41 -13.85 9.43 11.79
CA ARG A 41 -14.84 10.46 12.14
C ARG A 41 -16.08 9.88 12.82
N ASP A 42 -16.52 8.70 12.38
CA ASP A 42 -17.67 8.01 12.98
C ASP A 42 -17.36 7.55 14.41
N TYR A 43 -16.15 7.03 14.64
CA TYR A 43 -15.67 6.72 15.99
C TYR A 43 -15.61 7.96 16.87
N ASP A 44 -15.00 9.06 16.40
CA ASP A 44 -14.87 10.30 17.17
C ASP A 44 -16.23 10.87 17.58
N ARG A 45 -17.18 10.89 16.65
CA ARG A 45 -18.55 11.34 16.93
C ARG A 45 -19.24 10.43 17.94
N ALA A 46 -19.15 9.12 17.76
CA ALA A 46 -19.77 8.16 18.66
C ALA A 46 -19.15 8.26 20.07
N PHE A 47 -17.83 8.42 20.15
CA PHE A 47 -17.09 8.51 21.40
C PHE A 47 -17.47 9.77 22.16
N ALA A 48 -17.46 10.93 21.49
CA ALA A 48 -17.88 12.18 22.08
C ALA A 48 -19.34 12.12 22.56
N GLY A 49 -20.23 11.54 21.75
CA GLY A 49 -21.63 11.34 22.13
C GLY A 49 -21.78 10.47 23.37
N ALA A 50 -21.10 9.32 23.41
CA ALA A 50 -21.14 8.42 24.56
C ALA A 50 -20.52 9.03 25.82
N TYR A 51 -19.44 9.82 25.66
CA TYR A 51 -18.78 10.51 26.76
C TYR A 51 -19.67 11.58 27.39
N LEU A 52 -20.41 12.33 26.57
CA LEU A 52 -21.32 13.38 27.03
C LEU A 52 -22.63 12.83 27.60
N ALA A 53 -23.04 11.63 27.18
CA ALA A 53 -24.27 10.98 27.64
C ALA A 53 -24.13 10.29 29.00
N HIS A 54 -22.90 9.96 29.43
CA HIS A 54 -22.68 9.34 30.73
C HIS A 54 -22.50 10.39 31.83
N ASP A 55 -23.25 10.25 32.92
CA ASP A 55 -23.01 11.00 34.15
C ASP A 55 -21.82 10.44 34.94
N GLY A 56 -21.38 11.20 35.95
CA GLY A 56 -20.32 10.76 36.87
C GLY A 56 -18.96 11.39 36.60
N ALA A 57 -17.94 10.83 37.24
CA ALA A 57 -16.60 11.40 37.19
C ALA A 57 -15.99 11.27 35.79
N ALA A 58 -15.08 12.19 35.44
CA ALA A 58 -14.51 12.24 34.09
C ALA A 58 -13.85 10.93 33.61
N HIS A 59 -13.30 10.13 34.53
CA HIS A 59 -12.68 8.85 34.24
C HIS A 59 -13.71 7.74 33.99
N GLU A 60 -14.81 7.71 34.74
CA GLU A 60 -15.92 6.76 34.55
C GLU A 60 -16.58 6.99 33.18
N ARG A 61 -16.85 8.26 32.84
CA ARG A 61 -17.36 8.65 31.51
C ARG A 61 -16.47 8.18 30.37
N LYS A 62 -15.15 8.26 30.55
CA LYS A 62 -14.19 7.79 29.56
C LYS A 62 -14.32 6.29 29.34
N TYR A 63 -14.29 5.49 30.40
CA TYR A 63 -14.40 4.04 30.27
C TYR A 63 -15.74 3.59 29.68
N ALA A 64 -16.85 4.23 30.05
CA ALA A 64 -18.14 3.91 29.45
C ALA A 64 -18.19 4.29 27.97
N ALA A 65 -17.62 5.43 27.57
CA ALA A 65 -17.52 5.81 26.17
C ALA A 65 -16.68 4.82 25.36
N GLU A 66 -15.54 4.38 25.90
CA GLU A 66 -14.70 3.35 25.28
C GLU A 66 -15.46 2.02 25.10
N LEU A 67 -16.20 1.57 26.13
CA LEU A 67 -16.97 0.33 26.06
C LEU A 67 -18.14 0.44 25.06
N ALA A 68 -18.85 1.57 25.07
CA ALA A 68 -19.98 1.83 24.19
C ALA A 68 -19.57 1.92 22.70
N THR A 69 -18.33 2.34 22.43
CA THR A 69 -17.85 2.59 21.06
C THR A 69 -16.85 1.57 20.53
N HIS A 70 -16.70 0.43 21.20
CA HIS A 70 -15.73 -0.60 20.82
C HIS A 70 -15.88 -1.06 19.36
N LYS A 71 -17.11 -1.15 18.83
CA LYS A 71 -17.36 -1.58 17.43
C LYS A 71 -16.89 -0.55 16.41
N GLN A 72 -17.13 0.73 16.69
CA GLN A 72 -16.67 1.82 15.83
C GLN A 72 -15.13 1.87 15.85
N ARG A 73 -14.52 1.67 17.02
CA ARG A 73 -13.07 1.57 17.15
C ARG A 73 -12.51 0.41 16.34
N GLU A 74 -13.09 -0.78 16.47
CA GLU A 74 -12.68 -1.97 15.70
C GLU A 74 -12.80 -1.72 14.20
N THR A 75 -13.90 -1.11 13.76
CA THR A 75 -14.11 -0.76 12.34
C THR A 75 -13.04 0.18 11.83
N ARG A 76 -12.70 1.23 12.60
CA ARG A 76 -11.62 2.16 12.28
C ARG A 76 -10.27 1.44 12.21
N ASP A 77 -9.96 0.59 13.19
CA ASP A 77 -8.67 -0.09 13.27
C ASP A 77 -8.48 -1.08 12.10
N VAL A 78 -9.56 -1.76 11.67
CA VAL A 78 -9.57 -2.58 10.45
C VAL A 78 -9.34 -1.73 9.20
N ALA A 79 -9.98 -0.56 9.11
CA ALA A 79 -9.81 0.36 7.98
C ALA A 79 -8.39 0.94 7.90
N ASP A 80 -7.78 1.31 9.05
CA ASP A 80 -6.38 1.75 9.12
C ASP A 80 -5.44 0.64 8.66
N ALA A 81 -5.61 -0.58 9.18
CA ALA A 81 -4.80 -1.73 8.78
C ALA A 81 -4.89 -2.00 7.27
N ALA A 82 -6.09 -1.91 6.69
CA ALA A 82 -6.33 -2.06 5.26
C ALA A 82 -5.63 -0.97 4.43
N TYR A 83 -5.73 0.29 4.85
CA TYR A 83 -5.05 1.41 4.19
C TYR A 83 -3.52 1.25 4.25
N ARG A 84 -2.97 0.95 5.42
CA ARG A 84 -1.52 0.72 5.60
C ARG A 84 -1.00 -0.47 4.80
N TYR A 85 -1.82 -1.50 4.63
CA TYR A 85 -1.47 -2.63 3.76
C TYR A 85 -1.38 -2.18 2.30
N ALA A 86 -2.38 -1.42 1.81
CA ALA A 86 -2.38 -0.90 0.45
C ALA A 86 -1.19 0.03 0.19
N ASP A 87 -0.85 0.93 1.11
CA ASP A 87 0.33 1.81 1.00
C ASP A 87 1.64 1.00 0.92
N ARG A 88 1.81 -0.01 1.80
CA ARG A 88 2.98 -0.89 1.77
C ARG A 88 3.09 -1.68 0.48
N GLN A 89 1.97 -2.18 -0.04
CA GLN A 89 1.93 -2.87 -1.33
C GLN A 89 2.33 -1.92 -2.48
N HIS A 90 1.83 -0.69 -2.47
CA HIS A 90 2.20 0.31 -3.47
C HIS A 90 3.72 0.59 -3.46
N ARG A 91 4.31 0.76 -2.27
CA ARG A 91 5.76 0.94 -2.12
C ARG A 91 6.54 -0.27 -2.63
N ALA A 92 6.11 -1.48 -2.27
CA ALA A 92 6.75 -2.71 -2.74
C ALA A 92 6.75 -2.81 -4.27
N LEU A 93 5.66 -2.40 -4.94
CA LEU A 93 5.60 -2.35 -6.41
C LEU A 93 6.55 -1.31 -7.01
N GLN A 94 6.71 -0.15 -6.36
CA GLN A 94 7.66 0.86 -6.79
C GLN A 94 9.11 0.36 -6.69
N ASP A 95 9.43 -0.35 -5.61
CA ASP A 95 10.76 -0.95 -5.43
C ASP A 95 10.99 -2.09 -6.43
N GLU A 96 9.97 -2.92 -6.69
CA GLU A 96 10.00 -3.95 -7.74
C GLU A 96 10.26 -3.32 -9.12
N LEU A 97 9.56 -2.23 -9.46
CA LEU A 97 9.76 -1.50 -10.73
C LEU A 97 11.21 -1.01 -10.87
N ARG A 98 11.77 -0.42 -9.81
CA ARG A 98 13.17 0.07 -9.78
C ARG A 98 14.16 -1.07 -9.97
N ALA A 99 13.92 -2.22 -9.33
CA ALA A 99 14.75 -3.41 -9.50
C ALA A 99 14.76 -3.87 -10.97
N TYR A 100 13.60 -4.00 -11.61
CA TYR A 100 13.52 -4.38 -13.03
C TYR A 100 14.17 -3.35 -13.96
N GLN A 101 14.03 -2.05 -13.70
CA GLN A 101 14.70 -1.00 -14.47
C GLN A 101 16.23 -1.11 -14.38
N SER A 102 16.76 -1.43 -13.19
CA SER A 102 18.19 -1.66 -12.97
C SER A 102 18.68 -2.90 -13.71
N VAL A 103 17.97 -4.02 -13.60
CA VAL A 103 18.28 -5.27 -14.32
C VAL A 103 18.26 -5.03 -15.84
N GLY A 104 17.24 -4.32 -16.34
CA GLY A 104 17.15 -3.96 -17.76
C GLY A 104 18.32 -3.12 -18.25
N ALA A 105 18.83 -2.19 -17.43
CA ALA A 105 20.02 -1.43 -17.76
C ALA A 105 21.27 -2.31 -17.89
N SER A 106 21.47 -3.25 -16.96
CA SER A 106 22.57 -4.21 -17.02
C SER A 106 22.49 -5.11 -18.26
N ILE A 107 21.31 -5.64 -18.58
CA ILE A 107 21.12 -6.51 -19.74
C ILE A 107 21.37 -5.76 -21.05
N ARG A 108 20.89 -4.52 -21.20
CA ARG A 108 21.20 -3.69 -22.39
C ARG A 108 22.71 -3.46 -22.57
N GLN A 109 23.46 -3.28 -21.48
CA GLN A 109 24.92 -3.14 -21.55
C GLN A 109 25.60 -4.44 -22.05
N MET A 110 25.16 -5.61 -21.58
CA MET A 110 25.70 -6.91 -22.03
C MET A 110 25.52 -7.09 -23.55
N TYR A 111 24.32 -6.83 -24.06
CA TYR A 111 24.04 -6.93 -25.51
C TYR A 111 24.81 -5.88 -26.32
N ALA A 112 25.02 -4.68 -25.79
CA ALA A 112 25.80 -3.62 -26.46
C ALA A 112 27.31 -3.92 -26.54
N VAL A 113 27.85 -4.73 -25.62
CA VAL A 113 29.26 -5.20 -25.65
C VAL A 113 29.42 -6.38 -26.62
N ALA A 114 28.46 -7.30 -26.66
CA ALA A 114 28.49 -8.46 -27.57
C ALA A 114 28.53 -8.06 -29.06
N GLY A 115 27.93 -6.94 -29.44
CA GLY A 115 27.94 -6.43 -30.82
C GLY A 115 29.23 -5.70 -31.26
N ARG A 116 30.22 -5.52 -30.39
CA ARG A 116 31.49 -4.80 -30.68
C ARG A 116 32.73 -5.71 -30.78
N GLY A 117 32.58 -7.03 -30.69
CA GLY A 117 33.69 -7.99 -30.59
C GLY A 117 34.22 -8.61 -31.89
N GLU A 118 33.54 -8.48 -33.04
CA GLU A 118 33.91 -9.16 -34.30
C GLU A 118 34.16 -8.19 -35.47
N GLY A 119 34.91 -7.12 -35.23
CA GLY A 119 35.23 -6.14 -36.27
C GLY A 119 36.41 -5.25 -35.94
N ALA A 120 37.58 -5.85 -35.67
CA ALA A 120 38.88 -5.18 -35.69
C ALA A 120 39.97 -6.22 -36.01
#